data_AF-A0A3M9ZLF3-F1
#
_entry.id   AF-A0A3M9ZLF3-F1
#
_cell.length_a   1.000
_cell.length_b   1.000
_cell.length_c   1.000
_cell.angle_alpha   90.00
_cell.angle_beta   90.00
_cell.angle_gamma   90.00
#
_symmetry.space_group_name_H-M   'P 1'
#
loop_
_entity.id
_entity.type
_entity.pdbx_description
1 polymer ?
#
loop_
_entity_poly.entity_id
_entity_poly.type
_entity_poly.pdbx_seq_one_letter_code
_entity_poly.pdbx_strand_id
1 'polypeptide(L)' 'MDHILLQAVFIPLLLSPVAYLVGRRHGMAAVTWFSLAVLAYCTALVAIASLDGGTEERHAWTGMFGEF' A
#
# COMPACT_ATOMS: atom_id res chain seq x y z
N MET A 1 -0.67 2.68 15.23
CA MET A 1 -1.42 1.82 14.29
C MET A 1 -0.52 0.64 14.02
N ASP A 2 -0.92 -0.56 14.43
CA ASP A 2 -0.09 -1.74 14.18
C ASP A 2 -0.02 -1.97 12.66
N HIS A 3 1.20 -2.14 12.12
CA HIS A 3 1.48 -2.44 10.72
C HIS A 3 1.31 -1.28 9.71
N ILE A 4 1.68 -0.05 10.10
CA ILE A 4 1.61 1.14 9.25
C ILE A 4 2.52 1.06 8.01
N LEU A 5 3.74 0.51 8.14
CA LEU A 5 4.64 0.34 7.00
C LEU A 5 4.17 -0.80 6.10
N LEU A 6 3.68 -1.89 6.68
CA LEU A 6 3.08 -2.98 5.93
C LEU A 6 1.92 -2.47 5.07
N GLN A 7 1.03 -1.65 5.63
CA GLN A 7 -0.06 -1.01 4.88
C GLN A 7 0.46 -0.15 3.74
N ALA A 8 1.44 0.71 3.99
CA ALA A 8 2.00 1.61 2.96
C ALA A 8 2.60 0.85 1.76
N VAL A 9 3.13 -0.36 1.98
CA VAL A 9 3.70 -1.20 0.92
C VAL A 9 2.66 -2.09 0.24
N PHE A 10 1.76 -2.73 1.00
CA PHE A 10 0.85 -3.74 0.48
C PHE A 10 -0.42 -3.16 -0.16
N ILE A 11 -0.89 -1.99 0.26
CA ILE A 11 -2.08 -1.36 -0.32
C ILE A 11 -1.98 -1.18 -1.84
N PRO A 12 -0.92 -0.59 -2.42
CA PRO A 12 -0.83 -0.45 -3.87
C PRO A 12 -0.77 -1.81 -4.59
N LEU A 13 -0.14 -2.82 -3.99
CA LEU A 13 -0.08 -4.18 -4.53
C LEU A 13 -1.47 -4.84 -4.55
N LEU A 14 -2.17 -4.80 -3.42
CA LEU A 14 -3.53 -5.35 -3.26
C LEU A 14 -4.56 -4.63 -4.14
N LEU A 15 -4.38 -3.33 -4.36
CA LEU A 15 -5.26 -2.53 -5.20
C LEU A 15 -4.94 -2.62 -6.69
N SER A 16 -3.86 -3.30 -7.10
CA SER A 16 -3.51 -3.44 -8.52
C SER A 16 -4.62 -4.08 -9.39
N PRO A 17 -5.39 -5.10 -8.95
CA PRO A 17 -6.50 -5.64 -9.73
C PRO A 17 -7.66 -4.66 -9.82
N VAL A 18 -7.88 -3.87 -8.76
CA VAL A 18 -8.88 -2.80 -8.72
C VAL A 18 -8.51 -1.71 -9.70
N ALA A 19 -7.24 -1.27 -9.73
CA ALA A 19 -6.74 -0.32 -10.71
C ALA A 19 -6.97 -0.82 -12.16
N TYR A 20 -6.69 -2.10 -12.42
CA TYR A 20 -6.99 -2.70 -13.73
C TYR A 20 -8.47 -2.62 -14.07
N LEU A 21 -9.36 -2.96 -13.12
CA LEU A 21 -10.80 -2.93 -13.33
C LEU A 21 -11.32 -1.50 -13.56
N VAL A 22 -10.80 -0.53 -12.79
CA VAL A 22 -11.13 0.90 -12.95
C VAL A 22 -10.70 1.38 -14.32
N GLY A 23 -9.50 1.01 -14.79
CA GLY A 23 -9.00 1.42 -16.10
C GLY A 23 -9.83 0.83 -17.23
N ARG A 24 -10.20 -0.45 -17.08
CA ARG A 24 -11.04 -1.15 -18.04
C ARG A 24 -12.45 -0.58 -18.14
N ARG A 25 -13.03 -0.05 -17.05
CA ARG A 25 -14.42 0.44 -17.02
C ARG A 25 -14.56 1.95 -17.19
N HIS A 26 -13.61 2.73 -16.69
CA HIS A 26 -13.71 4.19 -16.57
C HIS A 26 -12.59 4.95 -17.31
N GLY A 27 -11.69 4.23 -17.99
CA GLY A 27 -10.64 4.81 -18.82
C GLY A 27 -9.43 5.31 -18.03
N MET A 28 -8.48 5.89 -18.79
CA MET A 28 -7.15 6.26 -18.28
C MET A 28 -7.22 7.29 -17.16
N ALA A 29 -8.03 8.35 -17.32
CA ALA A 29 -8.11 9.44 -16.35
C ALA A 29 -8.55 8.96 -14.95
N ALA A 30 -9.52 8.06 -14.89
CA ALA A 30 -9.99 7.48 -13.63
C ALA A 30 -8.90 6.65 -12.94
N VAL A 31 -8.14 5.85 -13.70
CA VAL A 31 -6.99 5.10 -13.17
C VAL A 31 -5.88 6.01 -12.65
N THR A 32 -5.60 7.10 -13.35
CA THR A 32 -4.57 8.06 -12.92
C THR A 32 -4.95 8.67 -11.58
N TRP A 33 -6.19 9.17 -11.43
CA TRP A 33 -6.65 9.74 -10.16
C TRP A 33 -6.72 8.70 -9.04
N PHE A 34 -7.17 7.48 -9.35
CA PHE A 34 -7.17 6.37 -8.40
C PHE A 34 -5.75 6.07 -7.90
N SER A 35 -4.80 5.89 -8.83
CA SER A 35 -3.41 5.58 -8.49
C SER A 35 -2.75 6.72 -7.71
N LEU A 36 -3.04 7.97 -8.08
CA LEU A 36 -2.57 9.15 -7.36
C LEU A 36 -3.11 9.17 -5.92
N ALA A 37 -4.40 8.88 -5.71
CA ALA A 37 -5.00 8.83 -4.38
C ALA A 37 -4.38 7.72 -3.52
N VAL A 38 -4.15 6.54 -4.10
CA VAL A 38 -3.46 5.43 -3.42
C VAL A 38 -2.04 5.82 -3.01
N LEU A 39 -1.28 6.43 -3.92
CA LEU A 39 0.08 6.89 -3.64
C LEU A 39 0.10 8.00 -2.58
N ALA A 40 -0.82 8.95 -2.65
CA ALA A 40 -0.96 10.01 -1.65
C ALA A 40 -1.24 9.45 -0.26
N TYR A 41 -2.14 8.45 -0.16
CA TYR A 41 -2.42 7.76 1.09
C TYR A 41 -1.19 7.04 1.65
N CYS A 42 -0.47 6.27 0.82
CA CYS A 42 0.75 5.57 1.25
C CYS A 42 1.84 6.55 1.68
N THR A 43 1.97 7.67 0.98
CA THR A 43 2.90 8.75 1.33
C THR A 43 2.55 9.37 2.68
N ALA A 44 1.25 9.60 2.94
CA ALA A 44 0.79 10.10 4.23
C ALA A 44 1.10 9.14 5.37
N LEU A 45 0.91 7.82 5.17
CA LEU A 45 1.30 6.81 6.16
C LEU A 45 2.79 6.86 6.49
N VAL A 46 3.65 6.92 5.45
CA VAL A 46 5.11 7.03 5.63
C VAL A 46 5.48 8.35 6.32
N ALA A 47 4.83 9.46 5.98
CA ALA A 47 5.06 10.74 6.62
C ALA A 47 4.70 10.70 8.12
N ILE A 48 3.55 10.13 8.48
CA ILE A 48 3.12 9.95 9.88
C ILE A 48 4.13 9.08 10.62
N ALA A 49 4.50 7.92 10.06
CA ALA A 49 5.51 7.02 10.62
C ALA A 49 6.88 7.69 10.85
N SER A 50 7.25 8.62 9.96
CA SER A 50 8.51 9.38 10.06
C SER A 50 8.44 10.47 11.12
N LEU A 51 7.29 11.16 11.23
CA LEU A 51 7.07 12.21 12.22
C LEU A 51 6.96 11.65 13.65
N ASP A 52 6.56 10.38 13.80
CA ASP A 52 6.46 9.69 15.09
C ASP A 52 7.80 9.12 15.61
N GLY A 53 8.92 9.58 15.03
CA GLY A 53 10.28 9.16 15.44
C GLY A 53 10.86 7.99 14.64
N GLY A 54 10.20 7.58 13.56
CA GLY A 54 10.61 6.45 12.72
C GLY A 54 10.11 5.13 13.30
N THR A 55 9.61 4.27 12.42
CA THR A 55 9.08 2.95 12.78
C THR A 55 9.82 1.85 12.02
N GLU A 56 10.20 0.79 12.72
CA GLU A 56 10.76 -0.42 12.13
C GLU A 56 9.81 -1.58 12.43
N GLU A 57 9.35 -2.26 11.38
CA GLU A 57 8.48 -3.42 11.51
C GLU A 57 9.24 -4.68 11.12
N ARG A 58 9.32 -5.64 12.05
CA ARG A 58 9.92 -6.95 11.81
C ARG A 58 8.83 -8.01 11.73
N HIS A 59 8.71 -8.62 10.56
CA HIS A 59 7.74 -9.67 10.30
C HIS A 59 8.45 -11.02 10.17
N ALA A 60 8.02 -12.02 10.94
CA ALA A 60 8.58 -13.36 10.84
C ALA A 60 8.13 -14.02 9.54
N TRP A 61 9.08 -14.27 8.63
CA TRP A 61 8.82 -14.87 7.32
C TRP A 61 8.25 -16.30 7.41
N THR A 62 8.66 -17.06 8.43
CA THR A 62 8.50 -18.52 8.49
C THR A 62 7.21 -19.00 9.16
N GLY A 63 6.39 -18.12 9.75
CA GLY A 63 5.19 -18.52 10.49
C GLY A 63 3.94 -18.78 9.63
N MET A 64 3.87 -18.22 8.41
CA MET A 64 2.60 -18.13 7.66
C MET A 64 2.64 -18.70 6.23
N PHE A 65 3.82 -18.88 5.62
CA PHE A 65 3.97 -19.31 4.22
C PHE A 65 4.81 -20.57 3.98
N GLY A 66 5.07 -21.36 5.04
CA GLY A 66 5.80 -22.63 4.97
C GLY A 66 7.33 -22.43 4.97
N GLU A 67 8.03 -23.31 5.68
CA GLU A 67 9.49 -23.44 5.58
C GLU A 67 9.85 -23.81 4.13
N PHE A 68 10.70 -23.00 3.49
CA PHE A 68 11.35 -23.36 2.23
C PHE A 68 12.55 -24.27 2.51
#